data_AF-A0A1J5PHK6-F1
#
_entry.id   AF-A0A1J5PHK6-F1
#
_cell.length_a   1.000
_cell.length_b   1.000
_cell.length_c   1.000
_cell.angle_alpha   90.00
_cell.angle_beta   90.00
_cell.angle_gamma   90.00
#
_symmetry.space_group_name_H-M   'P 1'
#
loop_
_entity.id
_entity.type
_entity.pdbx_description
1 polymer ?
#
loop_
_entity_poly.entity_id
_entity_poly.type
_entity_poly.pdbx_seq_one_letter_code
_entity_poly.pdbx_strand_id
1 'polypeptide(L)' 'MQPSTQKKIGKRPEKEQVTLTDTLHDTWRVMKPFVHFSVKALKVMAHALIFIVKHIPKPEEHQPESKKDKVIKI' A
#
# COMPACT_ATOMS: atom_id res chain seq x y z
N MET A 1 20.89 -72.97 13.80
CA MET A 1 21.07 -71.61 13.28
C MET A 1 19.69 -70.98 13.10
N GLN A 2 19.32 -69.99 13.91
CA GLN A 2 18.07 -69.24 13.76
C GLN A 2 18.33 -68.00 12.89
N PRO A 3 17.46 -67.65 11.92
CA PRO A 3 17.62 -66.43 11.16
C PRO A 3 17.11 -65.22 11.97
N SER A 4 17.98 -64.25 12.20
CA SER A 4 17.67 -63.00 12.88
C SER A 4 16.72 -62.14 12.05
N THR A 5 15.53 -61.86 12.59
CA THR A 5 14.55 -60.95 11.98
C THR A 5 15.02 -59.51 12.19
N GLN A 6 15.67 -58.92 11.18
CA GLN A 6 16.03 -57.51 11.19
C GLN A 6 14.76 -56.65 11.03
N LYS A 7 14.26 -56.14 12.16
CA LYS A 7 13.21 -55.12 12.21
C LYS A 7 13.77 -53.82 11.63
N LYS A 8 13.40 -53.47 10.39
CA LYS A 8 13.79 -52.21 9.75
C LYS A 8 13.24 -51.04 10.56
N ILE A 9 14.15 -50.26 11.14
CA ILE A 9 13.87 -49.03 11.88
C ILE A 9 13.32 -47.99 10.92
N GLY A 10 12.13 -47.45 11.26
CA GLY A 10 11.62 -46.14 10.86
C GLY A 10 11.78 -45.74 9.39
N LYS A 11 10.73 -45.92 8.59
CA LYS A 11 10.55 -45.08 7.40
C LYS A 11 10.46 -43.63 7.87
N ARG A 12 11.49 -42.83 7.57
CA ARG A 12 11.45 -41.36 7.76
C ARG A 12 10.21 -40.85 7.01
N PRO A 13 9.32 -40.04 7.63
CA PRO A 13 8.25 -39.42 6.86
C PRO A 13 8.90 -38.65 5.72
N GLU A 14 8.42 -38.93 4.52
CA GLU A 14 8.82 -38.24 3.30
C GLU A 14 8.67 -36.74 3.56
N LYS A 15 9.69 -35.94 3.22
CA LYS A 15 9.62 -34.49 3.41
C LYS A 15 8.38 -34.01 2.65
N GLU A 16 7.37 -33.55 3.40
CA GLU A 16 6.16 -32.96 2.84
C GLU A 16 6.63 -31.86 1.87
N GLN A 17 6.43 -32.11 0.57
CA GLN A 17 6.86 -31.16 -0.46
C GLN A 17 5.92 -29.98 -0.38
N VAL A 18 6.28 -28.98 0.43
CA VAL A 18 5.58 -27.71 0.48
C VAL A 18 5.64 -27.11 -0.92
N THR A 19 4.48 -27.02 -1.58
CA THR A 19 4.45 -26.46 -2.92
C THR A 19 4.64 -24.95 -2.85
N LEU A 20 5.21 -24.36 -3.91
CA LEU A 20 5.44 -22.91 -3.98
C LEU A 20 4.10 -22.13 -3.90
N THR A 21 3.00 -22.74 -4.34
CA THR A 21 1.65 -22.21 -4.18
C THR A 21 1.19 -22.12 -2.73
N ASP A 22 1.54 -23.10 -1.90
CA ASP A 22 1.17 -23.10 -0.47
C ASP A 22 1.91 -22.00 0.28
N THR A 23 3.21 -21.82 0.01
CA THR A 23 4.00 -20.74 0.63
C THR A 23 3.54 -19.36 0.18
N LEU A 24 3.18 -19.18 -1.09
CA LEU A 24 2.64 -17.90 -1.58
C LEU A 24 1.30 -17.56 -0.95
N HIS A 25 0.41 -18.55 -0.79
CA HIS A 25 -0.89 -18.34 -0.17
C HIS A 25 -0.75 -17.97 1.31
N ASP A 26 0.14 -18.64 2.03
CA ASP A 26 0.40 -18.33 3.44
C ASP A 26 1.08 -16.96 3.61
N THR A 27 2.05 -16.65 2.74
CA THR A 27 2.69 -15.33 2.69
C THR A 27 1.66 -14.22 2.42
N TRP A 28 0.74 -14.44 1.48
CA TRP A 28 -0.33 -13.48 1.19
C TRP A 28 -1.27 -13.29 2.38
N ARG A 29 -1.60 -14.36 3.10
CA ARG A 29 -2.43 -14.29 4.31
C ARG A 29 -1.78 -13.40 5.38
N VAL A 30 -0.47 -13.51 5.56
CA VAL A 30 0.31 -12.68 6.50
C VAL A 30 0.43 -11.23 6.00
N MET A 31 0.59 -11.02 4.70
CA MET A 31 0.72 -9.68 4.12
C MET A 31 -0.60 -8.89 4.05
N LYS A 32 -1.74 -9.58 3.91
CA LYS A 32 -3.07 -8.98 3.76
C LYS A 32 -3.38 -7.83 4.76
N PRO A 33 -3.17 -7.96 6.08
CA PRO A 33 -3.42 -6.86 7.02
C PRO A 33 -2.54 -5.63 6.76
N PHE A 34 -1.28 -5.81 6.38
CA PHE A 34 -0.37 -4.71 6.05
C PHE A 34 -0.81 -3.99 4.78
N VAL A 35 -1.18 -4.74 3.74
CA VAL A 35 -1.69 -4.15 2.48
C VAL A 35 -2.98 -3.36 2.77
N HIS A 36 -3.90 -3.92 3.55
CA HIS A 36 -5.14 -3.23 3.93
C HIS A 36 -4.88 -1.95 4.73
N PHE A 37 -3.93 -1.99 5.66
CA PHE A 37 -3.50 -0.81 6.39
C PHE A 37 -2.90 0.25 5.47
N SER A 38 -1.99 -0.13 4.57
CA SER A 38 -1.34 0.79 3.62
C SER A 38 -2.36 1.50 2.72
N VAL A 39 -3.36 0.76 2.21
CA VAL A 39 -4.45 1.36 1.40
C VAL A 39 -5.25 2.38 2.23
N LYS A 40 -5.56 2.07 3.50
CA LYS A 40 -6.25 3.02 4.39
C LYS A 40 -5.39 4.25 4.69
N ALA A 41 -4.11 4.07 4.97
CA ALA A 41 -3.19 5.16 5.25
C ALA A 41 -3.05 6.10 4.04
N LEU A 42 -2.87 5.53 2.84
CA LEU A 42 -2.85 6.30 1.60
C LEU A 42 -4.11 7.14 1.40
N LYS A 43 -5.28 6.56 1.70
CA LYS A 43 -6.55 7.30 1.62
C LYS A 43 -6.58 8.53 2.55
N VAL A 44 -6.13 8.37 3.80
CA VAL A 44 -6.06 9.48 4.76
C VAL A 44 -5.07 10.55 4.29
N MET A 45 -3.89 10.15 3.84
CA MET A 45 -2.87 11.06 3.32
C MET A 45 -3.36 11.84 2.09
N ALA A 46 -4.05 11.17 1.17
CA ALA A 46 -4.63 11.81 -0.01
C ALA A 46 -5.68 12.86 0.37
N HIS A 47 -6.57 12.54 1.32
CA HIS A 47 -7.55 13.51 1.83
C HIS A 47 -6.88 14.72 2.47
N ALA A 48 -5.84 14.51 3.29
CA ALA A 48 -5.09 15.61 3.91
C ALA A 48 -4.43 16.52 2.85
N LEU A 49 -3.80 15.92 1.82
CA LEU A 49 -3.18 16.68 0.74
C LEU A 49 -4.20 17.51 -0.04
N ILE A 50 -5.33 16.92 -0.42
CA ILE A 50 -6.42 17.62 -1.13
C ILE A 50 -6.95 18.75 -0.27
N PHE A 51 -7.12 18.52 1.04
CA PHE A 51 -7.60 19.52 1.98
C PHE A 51 -6.66 20.72 2.03
N ILE A 52 -5.35 20.48 2.15
CA ILE A 52 -4.32 21.53 2.16
C ILE A 52 -4.37 22.31 0.85
N VAL A 53 -4.32 21.65 -0.31
CA VAL A 53 -4.33 22.32 -1.63
C VAL A 53 -5.59 23.16 -1.82
N LYS A 54 -6.75 22.71 -1.34
CA LYS A 54 -8.00 23.49 -1.39
C LYS A 54 -8.04 24.67 -0.44
N HIS A 55 -7.36 24.58 0.71
CA HIS A 55 -7.31 25.64 1.72
C HIS A 55 -6.17 26.63 1.50
N ILE A 56 -5.21 26.33 0.63
CA ILE A 56 -4.26 27.34 0.16
C ILE A 56 -5.05 28.36 -0.65
N PRO A 57 -5.22 29.60 -0.14
CA PRO A 57 -5.92 30.63 -0.88
C PRO A 57 -5.19 30.81 -2.21
N LYS A 58 -5.93 30.67 -3.32
CA LYS A 58 -5.37 30.99 -4.62
C LYS A 58 -4.89 32.44 -4.55
N PRO A 59 -3.68 32.76 -5.03
CA PRO A 59 -3.27 34.15 -5.13
C PRO A 59 -4.38 34.88 -5.87
N GLU A 60 -4.93 35.93 -5.25
CA GLU A 60 -5.86 36.80 -5.95
C GLU A 60 -5.18 37.15 -7.27
N GLU A 61 -5.83 36.80 -8.38
CA GLU A 61 -5.48 37.38 -9.66
C GLU A 61 -5.53 38.87 -9.41
N HIS A 62 -4.36 39.51 -9.36
CA HIS A 62 -4.26 40.95 -9.48
C HIS A 62 -4.83 41.26 -10.86
N GLN A 63 -6.16 41.31 -10.95
CA GLN A 63 -6.82 41.98 -12.03
C GLN A 63 -6.42 43.43 -11.81
N PRO A 64 -5.61 44.05 -12.69
CA PRO A 64 -5.43 45.47 -12.59
C PRO A 64 -6.83 46.05 -12.72
N GLU A 65 -7.37 46.61 -11.64
CA GLU A 65 -8.53 47.48 -11.73
C GLU A 65 -8.19 48.46 -12.84
N SER A 66 -8.86 48.33 -13.97
CA SER A 66 -8.68 49.24 -15.09
C SER A 66 -9.12 50.58 -14.54
N LYS A 67 -8.14 51.37 -14.09
CA LYS A 67 -8.33 52.75 -13.67
C LYS A 67 -8.98 53.39 -14.88
N LYS A 68 -10.29 53.61 -14.79
CA LYS A 68 -11.04 54.35 -15.80
C LYS A 68 -10.25 55.64 -15.98
N ASP A 69 -9.69 55.80 -17.17
CA ASP A 69 -9.00 57.01 -17.63
C ASP A 69 -9.93 58.20 -17.33
N LYS A 70 -9.77 58.81 -16.16
CA LYS A 70 -10.23 60.16 -15.92
C LYS A 70 -9.22 61.04 -16.63
N VAL A 71 -9.48 61.24 -17.93
CA VAL A 71 -8.86 62.32 -18.70
C VAL A 71 -9.24 63.61 -17.98
N ILE A 72 -8.30 64.18 -17.23
CA ILE A 72 -8.42 65.55 -16.74
C ILE A 72 -8.12 66.42 -17.95
N LYS A 73 -9.17 67.02 -18.53
CA LYS A 73 -9.03 68.08 -19.53
C LYS A 73 -8.43 69.30 -18.82
N ILE A 74 -7.25 69.73 -19.27
CA ILE A 74 -6.63 71.02 -18.89
C ILE A 74 -7.25 72.10 -19.78
#